data_AF-A0A966NU61-F1
#
_entry.id   AF-A0A966NU61-F1
#
_cell.length_a   1.000
_cell.length_b   1.000
_cell.length_c   1.000
_cell.angle_alpha   90.00
_cell.angle_beta   90.00
_cell.angle_gamma   90.00
#
_symmetry.space_group_name_H-M   'P 1'
#
loop_
_entity.id
_entity.type
_entity.pdbx_description
1 polymer ?
#
loop_
_entity_poly.entity_id
_entity_poly.type
_entity_poly.pdbx_seq_one_letter_code
_entity_poly.pdbx_strand_id
1 'polypeptide(L)' 'EFVGSTPWAHIDIAGPMWSDADSGWLQKGMTGYGTRLLIDAALNFKRPARS' A
#
# COMPACT_ATOMS: atom_id res chain seq x y z
N GLU A 1 19.01 12.24 -3.55
CA GLU A 1 17.77 11.80 -4.24
C GLU A 1 18.08 10.60 -5.11
N PHE A 2 17.21 9.58 -5.12
CA PHE A 2 17.52 8.27 -5.73
C PHE A 2 16.63 7.88 -6.92
N VAL A 3 15.54 8.62 -7.19
CA VAL A 3 14.50 8.19 -8.15
C VAL A 3 14.61 8.83 -9.53
N GLY A 4 15.41 9.89 -9.68
CA GLY A 4 15.69 10.54 -10.97
C GLY A 4 14.41 10.96 -11.69
N SER A 5 14.26 10.53 -12.96
CA SER A 5 13.07 10.79 -13.79
C SER A 5 12.01 9.69 -13.73
N THR A 6 12.20 8.68 -12.88
CA THR A 6 11.28 7.53 -12.77
C THR A 6 9.99 7.95 -12.07
N PRO A 7 8.80 7.74 -12.66
CA PRO A 7 7.54 7.89 -11.93
C PRO A 7 7.52 6.93 -10.73
N TRP A 8 7.51 7.49 -9.52
CA TRP A 8 7.71 6.73 -8.29
C TRP A 8 6.79 7.21 -7.18
N ALA A 9 6.33 6.28 -6.36
CA ALA A 9 5.59 6.53 -5.15
C ALA A 9 6.19 5.74 -4.00
N HIS A 10 6.26 6.37 -2.84
CA HIS A 10 6.55 5.70 -1.56
C HIS A 10 5.31 5.72 -0.70
N ILE A 11 5.04 4.58 -0.07
CA ILE A 11 3.93 4.41 0.85
C ILE A 11 4.55 3.97 2.17
N ASP A 12 4.48 4.84 3.17
CA ASP A 12 4.89 4.50 4.54
C ASP A 12 3.75 3.73 5.23
N ILE A 13 4.06 2.54 5.72
CA ILE A 13 3.11 1.63 6.37
C ILE A 13 3.46 1.39 7.84
N ALA A 14 4.39 2.15 8.43
CA ALA A 14 4.81 1.97 9.81
C ALA A 14 3.64 2.13 10.80
N GLY A 15 2.77 3.13 10.57
CA GLY A 15 1.59 3.35 11.41
C GLY A 15 0.61 2.17 11.45
N PRO A 16 0.09 1.71 10.30
CA PRO A 16 -0.91 0.63 10.27
C PRO A 16 -0.33 -0.79 10.37
N MET A 17 0.97 -0.97 10.60
CA MET A 17 1.60 -2.31 10.57
C MET A 17 1.05 -3.28 11.62
N TRP A 18 0.52 -2.76 12.73
CA TRP A 18 0.10 -3.52 13.90
C TRP A 18 -1.31 -3.15 14.36
N SER A 19 -2.05 -4.14 14.84
CA SER A 19 -3.32 -3.97 15.55
C SER A 19 -3.21 -4.47 16.98
N ASP A 20 -3.61 -3.66 17.95
CA ASP A 20 -3.49 -3.99 19.37
C ASP A 20 -4.58 -4.96 19.87
N ALA A 21 -5.63 -5.17 19.09
CA ALA A 21 -6.76 -6.03 19.41
C ALA A 21 -7.41 -6.58 18.14
N ASP A 22 -8.21 -7.62 18.29
CA ASP A 22 -9.10 -8.08 17.21
C ASP A 22 -10.12 -6.98 16.90
N SER A 23 -10.31 -6.67 15.62
CA SER A 23 -11.22 -5.60 15.18
C SER A 23 -11.80 -5.91 13.80
N GLY A 24 -13.07 -6.32 13.79
CA GLY A 24 -13.77 -6.75 12.58
C GLY A 24 -13.09 -7.96 11.94
N TRP A 25 -12.48 -7.75 10.76
CA TRP A 25 -11.76 -8.79 10.02
C TRP A 25 -10.26 -8.84 10.35
N LEU A 26 -9.74 -7.87 11.13
CA LEU A 26 -8.36 -7.87 11.59
C LEU A 26 -8.23 -8.66 12.90
N GLN A 27 -7.13 -9.39 13.03
CA GLN A 27 -6.70 -9.99 14.28
C GLN A 27 -5.61 -9.12 14.93
N LYS A 28 -5.45 -9.24 16.24
CA LYS A 28 -4.33 -8.66 16.98
C LYS A 28 -3.01 -9.11 16.36
N GLY A 29 -2.11 -8.16 16.13
CA GLY A 29 -0.80 -8.41 15.55
C GLY A 29 -0.61 -7.75 14.18
N MET A 30 0.17 -8.41 13.33
CA MET A 30 0.52 -7.88 12.01
C MET A 30 -0.69 -7.80 11.09
N THR A 31 -0.94 -6.63 10.51
CA THR A 31 -2.19 -6.36 9.77
C THR A 31 -2.14 -6.75 8.29
N GLY A 32 -0.94 -6.85 7.70
CA GLY A 32 -0.79 -6.97 6.25
C GLY A 32 -1.34 -5.75 5.49
N TYR A 33 -1.30 -4.57 6.11
CA TYR A 33 -1.81 -3.34 5.51
C TYR A 33 -1.14 -3.05 4.16
N GLY A 34 -1.94 -2.60 3.19
CA GLY A 34 -1.47 -2.29 1.84
C GLY A 34 -1.41 -3.47 0.87
N THR A 35 -1.44 -4.74 1.31
CA THR A 35 -1.37 -5.89 0.40
C THR A 35 -2.46 -5.87 -0.67
N ARG A 36 -3.73 -5.66 -0.28
CA ARG A 36 -4.85 -5.59 -1.25
C ARG A 36 -4.74 -4.39 -2.19
N LEU A 37 -4.21 -3.26 -1.72
CA LEU A 37 -3.94 -2.10 -2.55
C LEU A 37 -2.89 -2.42 -3.62
N LEU A 38 -1.79 -3.09 -3.24
CA LEU A 38 -0.74 -3.50 -4.18
C LEU A 38 -1.25 -4.53 -5.20
N ILE A 39 -2.09 -5.47 -4.76
CA ILE A 39 -2.76 -6.42 -5.65
C ILE A 39 -3.64 -5.67 -6.65
N ASP A 40 -4.49 -4.76 -6.19
CA ASP A 40 -5.37 -3.98 -7.06
C ASP A 40 -4.56 -3.11 -8.04
N ALA A 41 -3.51 -2.44 -7.57
CA ALA A 41 -2.62 -1.68 -8.43
C ALA A 41 -1.96 -2.57 -9.50
N ALA A 42 -1.47 -3.76 -9.14
CA ALA A 42 -0.86 -4.67 -10.11
C ALA A 42 -1.85 -5.17 -11.17
N LEU A 43 -3.11 -5.39 -10.79
CA LEU A 43 -4.12 -5.94 -11.70
C LEU A 43 -4.84 -4.85 -12.52
N ASN A 44 -5.07 -3.68 -11.94
CA ASN A 44 -6.02 -2.70 -12.46
C ASN A 44 -5.41 -1.33 -12.76
N PHE A 45 -4.14 -1.07 -12.42
CA PHE A 45 -3.53 0.22 -12.69
C PHE A 45 -3.45 0.49 -14.19
N LYS A 46 -4.08 1.59 -14.62
CA LYS A 46 -3.95 2.14 -15.96
C LYS A 46 -3.21 3.45 -15.86
N ARG A 47 -2.07 3.54 -16.55
CA ARG A 47 -1.34 4.80 -16.64
C ARG A 47 -2.27 5.88 -17.22
N PRO A 48 -2.46 7.01 -16.54
CA PRO A 48 -3.27 8.10 -17.08
C PRO A 48 -2.73 8.57 -18.43
N ALA A 49 -3.63 8.89 -19.37
CA ALA A 49 -3.23 9.53 -20.61
C ALA A 49 -2.51 10.84 -20.28
N ARG A 50 -1.38 11.07 -20.96
CA ARG A 50 -0.64 12.32 -20.81
C ARG A 50 -1.43 13.41 -21.52
N SER A 51 -1.84 14.46 -20.82
CA SER A 51 -2.38 15.69 -21.42
C SER A 51 -1.33 16.39 -22.26
#